data_AF-A0A0P9FQH8-F1
#
_entry.id   AF-A0A0P9FQH8-F1
#
_cell.length_a   1.000
_cell.length_b   1.000
_cell.length_c   1.000
_cell.angle_alpha   90.00
_cell.angle_beta   90.00
_cell.angle_gamma   90.00
#
_symmetry.space_group_name_H-M   'P 1'
#
loop_
_entity.id
_entity.type
_entity.pdbx_description
1 polymer ?
#
loop_
_entity_poly.entity_id
_entity_poly.type
_entity_poly.pdbx_seq_one_letter_code
_entity_poly.pdbx_strand_id
1 'polypeptide(L)'
;MNKFLLAFCALAINFSANANAAPPRIFDISISESFDSSLTKLQANCQTKVRVMSTSTARFPLAKETEQHLVCDSVKHGGKAAIVIADGKVAHINTNNISESAITGLSEKYAEYLTYQAHSNHLLWLNTHKNSATLIGQDALHPNLFVWSNPHINNNQQSEVTLNTLLKFGASIDELMPIFKKHCQPLVIQDTKPWLLTKPNAQKQVNCFNFSAFGFPRKIEAVFGDNHLELAWILTASTEQTRVAQSLSNTYGKAIFENAQWQAYQNGEIYLRKDKPEVLAVSKRLIPLIKEKYAITF
;
A
#
# COMPACT_ATOMS: atom_id res chain seq x y z
N MET A 1 29.91 5.12 16.73
CA MET A 1 29.40 5.45 15.39
C MET A 1 28.92 4.14 14.72
N ASN A 2 27.74 3.66 15.11
CA ASN A 2 27.22 2.36 14.67
C ASN A 2 25.97 2.57 13.81
N LYS A 3 26.11 2.33 12.51
CA LYS A 3 25.00 2.24 11.56
C LYS A 3 24.21 0.96 11.85
N PHE A 4 23.23 1.02 12.77
CA PHE A 4 22.26 -0.06 12.95
C PHE A 4 21.15 0.11 11.92
N LEU A 5 21.24 -0.70 10.86
CA LEU A 5 20.13 -1.02 9.97
C LEU A 5 18.90 -1.33 10.82
N LEU A 6 17.84 -0.54 10.65
CA LEU A 6 16.49 -0.99 10.98
C LEU A 6 16.29 -2.33 10.28
N ALA A 7 16.02 -3.37 11.06
CA ALA A 7 15.60 -4.67 10.57
C ALA A 7 14.24 -4.52 9.90
N PHE A 8 14.27 -4.01 8.67
CA PHE A 8 13.26 -4.32 7.69
C PHE A 8 13.19 -5.84 7.64
N CYS A 9 11.98 -6.39 7.81
CA CYS A 9 11.64 -7.62 7.11
C CYS A 9 11.55 -7.24 5.61
N ALA A 10 12.68 -6.83 5.05
CA ALA A 10 12.92 -6.82 3.65
C ALA A 10 12.88 -8.30 3.32
N LEU A 11 11.88 -8.71 2.54
CA LEU A 11 12.14 -9.74 1.57
C LEU A 11 13.50 -9.37 0.95
N ALA A 12 14.55 -10.12 1.25
CA ALA A 12 15.84 -9.94 0.61
C ALA A 12 15.64 -10.38 -0.83
N ILE A 13 15.10 -9.48 -1.65
CA ILE A 13 14.89 -9.71 -3.07
C ILE A 13 16.28 -9.68 -3.68
N ASN A 14 16.86 -10.87 -3.86
CA ASN A 14 17.99 -11.02 -4.77
C ASN A 14 17.47 -10.67 -6.17
N PHE A 15 17.70 -9.43 -6.60
CA PHE A 15 17.46 -9.00 -7.97
C PHE A 15 18.52 -9.65 -8.85
N SER A 16 18.26 -10.88 -9.29
CA SER A 16 18.91 -11.40 -10.50
C SER A 16 18.34 -10.61 -11.67
N ALA A 17 19.00 -9.52 -12.03
CA ALA A 17 18.64 -8.69 -13.17
C ALA A 17 18.83 -9.47 -14.48
N ASN A 18 17.84 -10.28 -14.85
CA ASN A 18 17.67 -10.69 -16.24
C ASN A 18 17.11 -9.49 -17.00
N ALA A 19 18.00 -8.62 -17.47
CA ALA A 19 17.70 -7.36 -18.17
C ALA A 19 17.01 -7.53 -19.54
N ASN A 20 16.64 -8.76 -19.93
CA ASN A 20 16.11 -9.09 -21.25
C ASN A 20 14.65 -9.58 -21.25
N ALA A 21 13.97 -9.64 -20.10
CA ALA A 21 12.55 -9.99 -20.07
C ALA A 21 11.69 -8.76 -20.44
N ALA A 22 10.79 -8.91 -21.40
CA ALA A 22 9.81 -7.87 -21.71
C ALA A 22 8.99 -7.53 -20.45
N PRO A 23 8.68 -6.25 -20.21
CA PRO A 23 7.92 -5.87 -19.03
C PRO A 23 6.54 -6.53 -19.04
N PRO A 24 6.01 -6.94 -17.87
CA PRO A 24 4.72 -7.62 -17.80
C PRO A 24 3.59 -6.71 -18.29
N ARG A 25 2.57 -7.34 -18.87
CA ARG A 25 1.39 -6.67 -19.45
C ARG A 25 0.13 -7.46 -19.17
N ILE A 26 -0.99 -6.75 -19.15
CA ILE A 26 -2.33 -7.35 -19.17
C ILE A 26 -3.08 -6.71 -20.35
N PHE A 27 -3.65 -7.51 -21.25
CA PHE A 27 -4.27 -7.04 -22.52
C PHE A 27 -3.34 -6.20 -23.39
N ASP A 28 -2.03 -6.53 -23.40
CA ASP A 28 -0.96 -5.74 -24.02
C ASP A 28 -0.77 -4.32 -23.44
N ILE A 29 -1.40 -4.01 -22.30
CA ILE A 29 -1.27 -2.73 -21.61
C ILE A 29 -0.17 -2.84 -20.54
N SER A 30 0.76 -1.89 -20.56
CA SER A 30 1.81 -1.78 -19.53
C SER A 30 1.57 -0.61 -18.57
N ILE A 31 2.21 -0.66 -17.41
CA ILE A 31 2.35 0.51 -16.54
C ILE A 31 3.02 1.67 -17.29
N SER A 32 2.66 2.90 -16.95
CA SER A 32 3.10 4.17 -17.57
C SER A 32 2.60 4.43 -18.99
N GLU A 33 1.82 3.51 -19.58
CA GLU A 33 1.17 3.74 -20.86
C GLU A 33 0.17 4.89 -20.78
N SER A 34 -0.01 5.64 -21.88
CA SER A 34 -0.94 6.78 -21.91
C SER A 34 -2.41 6.34 -21.79
N PHE A 35 -3.26 7.28 -21.37
CA PHE A 35 -4.71 7.13 -21.40
C PHE A 35 -5.24 6.63 -22.75
N ASP A 36 -4.92 7.30 -23.87
CA ASP A 36 -5.50 6.97 -25.17
C ASP A 36 -5.10 5.57 -25.67
N SER A 37 -3.83 5.21 -25.47
CA SER A 37 -3.31 3.90 -25.88
C SER A 37 -3.93 2.78 -25.05
N SER A 38 -3.97 2.95 -23.72
CA SER A 38 -4.59 1.96 -22.82
C SER A 38 -6.09 1.83 -23.01
N LEU A 39 -6.81 2.94 -23.29
CA LEU A 39 -8.23 2.91 -23.63
C LEU A 39 -8.48 2.12 -24.91
N THR A 40 -7.71 2.40 -25.97
CA THR A 40 -7.84 1.70 -27.26
C THR A 40 -7.63 0.19 -27.09
N LYS A 41 -6.56 -0.21 -26.38
CA LYS A 41 -6.26 -1.63 -26.12
C LYS A 41 -7.32 -2.29 -25.24
N LEU A 42 -7.82 -1.61 -24.22
CA LEU A 42 -8.88 -2.16 -23.37
C LEU A 42 -10.18 -2.30 -24.16
N GLN A 43 -10.54 -1.33 -25.00
CA GLN A 43 -11.71 -1.41 -25.90
C GLN A 43 -11.60 -2.59 -26.86
N ALA A 44 -10.42 -2.84 -27.44
CA ALA A 44 -10.18 -4.00 -28.29
C ALA A 44 -10.36 -5.33 -27.54
N ASN A 45 -10.18 -5.35 -26.23
CA ASN A 45 -10.32 -6.52 -25.36
C ASN A 45 -11.66 -6.57 -24.60
N CYS A 46 -12.49 -5.53 -24.69
CA CYS A 46 -13.76 -5.45 -23.99
C CYS A 46 -14.90 -5.91 -24.89
N GLN A 47 -15.75 -6.82 -24.40
CA GLN A 47 -16.99 -7.22 -25.08
C GLN A 47 -18.12 -6.21 -24.85
N THR A 48 -17.96 -5.35 -23.84
CA THR A 48 -18.89 -4.27 -23.51
C THR A 48 -18.25 -2.92 -23.80
N LYS A 49 -19.01 -1.84 -23.66
CA LYS A 49 -18.44 -0.49 -23.73
C LYS A 49 -17.56 -0.25 -22.51
N VAL A 50 -16.29 0.11 -22.73
CA VAL A 50 -15.42 0.58 -21.65
C VAL A 50 -16.01 1.84 -21.03
N ARG A 51 -16.21 1.81 -19.71
CA ARG A 51 -16.65 2.96 -18.92
C ARG A 51 -15.43 3.76 -18.49
N VAL A 52 -15.47 5.07 -18.72
CA VAL A 52 -14.45 6.01 -18.23
C VAL A 52 -15.06 6.75 -17.04
N MET A 53 -14.49 6.58 -15.87
CA MET A 53 -14.93 7.22 -14.64
C MET A 53 -13.86 8.18 -14.19
N SER A 54 -14.21 9.44 -13.93
CA SER A 54 -13.28 10.43 -13.38
C SER A 54 -13.68 10.75 -11.95
N THR A 55 -12.71 10.98 -11.08
CA THR A 55 -12.95 11.48 -9.72
C THR A 55 -12.73 13.00 -9.70
N SER A 56 -13.51 13.73 -8.91
CA SER A 56 -13.30 15.18 -8.73
C SER A 56 -12.04 15.49 -7.92
N THR A 57 -11.56 14.51 -7.14
CA THR A 57 -10.37 14.61 -6.30
C THR A 57 -9.58 13.31 -6.38
N ALA A 58 -8.29 13.39 -6.71
CA ALA A 58 -7.38 12.25 -6.69
C ALA A 58 -7.23 11.70 -5.27
N ARG A 59 -7.46 10.40 -5.13
CA ARG A 59 -7.29 9.61 -3.90
C ARG A 59 -6.32 8.46 -4.09
N PHE A 60 -6.14 7.97 -5.32
CA PHE A 60 -5.18 6.92 -5.61
C PHE A 60 -3.75 7.37 -5.20
N PRO A 61 -2.98 6.54 -4.47
CA PRO A 61 -1.69 6.95 -3.92
C PRO A 61 -0.67 7.47 -4.94
N LEU A 62 -0.72 6.94 -6.17
CA LEU A 62 0.20 7.34 -7.24
C LEU A 62 -0.33 8.46 -8.13
N ALA A 63 -1.53 9.00 -7.86
CA ALA A 63 -2.06 10.16 -8.56
C ALA A 63 -1.75 11.43 -7.79
N LYS A 64 -1.11 12.42 -8.42
CA LYS A 64 -0.84 13.71 -7.82
C LYS A 64 -2.03 14.64 -7.96
N GLU A 65 -2.55 14.75 -9.18
CA GLU A 65 -3.53 15.76 -9.57
C GLU A 65 -4.80 15.13 -10.12
N THR A 66 -4.67 14.13 -11.00
CA THR A 66 -5.83 13.53 -11.67
C THR A 66 -5.88 12.01 -11.51
N GLU A 67 -7.09 11.50 -11.35
CA GLU A 67 -7.38 10.08 -11.25
C GLU A 67 -8.60 9.73 -12.11
N GLN A 68 -8.45 8.70 -12.94
CA GLN A 68 -9.54 8.13 -13.72
C GLN A 68 -9.49 6.60 -13.66
N HIS A 69 -10.62 5.97 -13.93
CA HIS A 69 -10.73 4.53 -14.06
C HIS A 69 -11.31 4.16 -15.41
N LEU A 70 -10.63 3.27 -16.12
CA LEU A 70 -11.17 2.57 -17.27
C LEU A 70 -11.71 1.23 -16.79
N VAL A 71 -12.98 0.93 -17.02
CA VAL A 71 -13.63 -0.27 -16.50
C VAL A 71 -14.29 -1.05 -17.63
N CYS A 72 -14.00 -2.34 -17.70
CA CYS A 72 -14.65 -3.29 -18.59
C CYS A 72 -15.33 -4.38 -17.75
N ASP A 73 -16.66 -4.48 -17.86
CA ASP A 73 -17.47 -5.43 -17.10
C ASP A 73 -17.50 -6.84 -17.71
N SER A 74 -17.05 -6.99 -18.96
CA SER A 74 -16.89 -8.28 -19.63
C SER A 74 -15.75 -8.21 -20.64
N VAL A 75 -14.58 -8.77 -20.32
CA VAL A 75 -13.45 -8.85 -21.25
C VAL A 75 -13.53 -10.12 -22.10
N LYS A 76 -12.96 -10.09 -23.31
CA LYS A 76 -12.93 -11.24 -24.25
C LYS A 76 -12.26 -12.48 -23.65
N HIS A 77 -11.34 -12.28 -22.72
CA HIS A 77 -10.62 -13.34 -22.01
C HIS A 77 -11.34 -13.82 -20.74
N GLY A 78 -12.62 -13.46 -20.55
CA GLY A 78 -13.43 -13.80 -19.37
C GLY A 78 -13.28 -12.80 -18.23
N GLY A 79 -14.34 -12.59 -17.46
CA GLY A 79 -14.29 -11.76 -16.25
C GLY A 79 -14.26 -10.25 -16.50
N LYS A 80 -13.61 -9.51 -15.57
CA LYS A 80 -13.65 -8.05 -15.49
C LYS A 80 -12.26 -7.45 -15.40
N ALA A 81 -12.13 -6.19 -15.83
CA ALA A 81 -10.90 -5.42 -15.70
C ALA A 81 -11.17 -3.97 -15.32
N ALA A 82 -10.30 -3.41 -14.50
CA ALA A 82 -10.24 -1.98 -14.24
C ALA A 82 -8.78 -1.50 -14.28
N ILE A 83 -8.58 -0.35 -14.88
CA ILE A 83 -7.28 0.31 -15.01
C ILE A 83 -7.38 1.65 -14.31
N VAL A 84 -6.45 1.94 -13.41
CA VAL A 84 -6.29 3.27 -12.82
C VAL A 84 -5.34 4.08 -13.67
N ILE A 85 -5.82 5.24 -14.13
CA ILE A 85 -5.04 6.27 -14.79
C ILE A 85 -4.73 7.35 -13.77
N ALA A 86 -3.46 7.53 -13.46
CA ALA A 86 -2.95 8.57 -12.59
C ALA A 86 -2.15 9.57 -13.45
N ASP A 87 -2.53 10.84 -13.41
CA ASP A 87 -1.83 11.91 -14.15
C ASP A 87 -1.61 11.58 -15.64
N GLY A 88 -2.67 11.03 -16.27
CA GLY A 88 -2.70 10.67 -17.70
C GLY A 88 -2.02 9.35 -18.08
N LYS A 89 -1.51 8.58 -17.11
CA LYS A 89 -0.80 7.31 -17.35
C LYS A 89 -1.35 6.15 -16.52
N VAL A 90 -1.23 4.94 -17.04
CA VAL A 90 -1.57 3.69 -16.33
C VAL A 90 -0.69 3.55 -15.09
N ALA A 91 -1.31 3.49 -13.91
CA ALA A 91 -0.61 3.29 -12.64
C ALA A 91 -0.92 1.93 -11.98
N HIS A 92 -2.05 1.32 -12.36
CA HIS A 92 -2.50 0.05 -11.79
C HIS A 92 -3.48 -0.63 -12.74
N ILE A 93 -3.37 -1.95 -12.88
CA ILE A 93 -4.38 -2.77 -13.56
C ILE A 93 -4.82 -3.84 -12.58
N ASN A 94 -6.12 -3.96 -12.36
CA ASN A 94 -6.74 -5.02 -11.56
C ASN A 94 -7.74 -5.78 -12.41
N THR A 95 -7.72 -7.10 -12.34
CA THR A 95 -8.65 -7.96 -13.07
C THR A 95 -9.18 -9.07 -12.18
N ASN A 96 -10.36 -9.58 -12.50
CA ASN A 96 -10.94 -10.76 -11.87
C ASN A 96 -11.42 -11.72 -12.95
N ASN A 97 -11.17 -13.00 -12.74
CA ASN A 97 -11.64 -14.12 -13.57
C ASN A 97 -11.22 -14.03 -15.05
N ILE A 98 -10.02 -13.53 -15.31
CA ILE A 98 -9.44 -13.49 -16.67
C ILE A 98 -8.62 -14.76 -16.96
N SER A 99 -8.56 -15.16 -18.22
CA SER A 99 -7.63 -16.19 -18.69
C SER A 99 -6.18 -15.69 -18.61
N GLU A 100 -5.24 -16.57 -18.24
CA GLU A 100 -3.80 -16.29 -18.28
C GLU A 100 -3.30 -15.90 -19.68
N SER A 101 -3.99 -16.29 -20.74
CA SER A 101 -3.69 -15.86 -22.12
C SER A 101 -3.74 -14.34 -22.33
N ALA A 102 -4.43 -13.61 -21.45
CA ALA A 102 -4.46 -12.15 -21.46
C ALA A 102 -3.22 -11.50 -20.82
N ILE A 103 -2.32 -12.30 -20.24
CA ILE A 103 -1.23 -11.84 -19.40
C ILE A 103 0.10 -12.21 -20.05
N THR A 104 1.00 -11.24 -20.15
CA THR A 104 2.39 -11.45 -20.55
C THR A 104 3.31 -11.14 -19.37
N GLY A 105 4.44 -11.85 -19.28
CA GLY A 105 5.40 -11.71 -18.17
C GLY A 105 5.14 -12.67 -17.01
N LEU A 106 4.36 -13.73 -17.22
CA LEU A 106 4.34 -14.87 -16.32
C LEU A 106 5.67 -15.62 -16.42
N SER A 107 6.27 -15.88 -15.26
CA SER A 107 7.52 -16.62 -15.13
C SER A 107 7.26 -17.94 -14.39
N GLU A 108 7.91 -19.02 -14.83
CA GLU A 108 7.85 -20.33 -14.14
C GLU A 108 8.30 -20.24 -12.68
N LYS A 109 9.27 -19.34 -12.40
CA LYS A 109 9.71 -19.01 -11.05
C LYS A 109 8.97 -17.76 -10.57
N TYR A 110 8.34 -17.86 -9.42
CA TYR A 110 7.65 -16.76 -8.74
C TYR A 110 7.95 -16.78 -7.25
N ALA A 111 7.80 -15.64 -6.60
CA ALA A 111 7.80 -15.57 -5.14
C ALA A 111 6.36 -15.70 -4.63
N GLU A 112 6.18 -16.32 -3.47
CA GLU A 112 4.88 -16.38 -2.82
C GLU A 112 4.83 -15.38 -1.66
N TYR A 113 3.73 -14.64 -1.58
CA TYR A 113 3.44 -13.77 -0.45
C TYR A 113 1.94 -13.68 -0.23
N LEU A 114 1.49 -13.97 1.00
CA LEU A 114 0.06 -14.15 1.31
C LEU A 114 -0.52 -15.25 0.41
N THR A 115 -1.59 -14.95 -0.32
CA THR A 115 -2.22 -15.83 -1.32
C THR A 115 -1.82 -15.45 -2.75
N TYR A 116 -0.74 -14.69 -2.93
CA TYR A 116 -0.31 -14.20 -4.23
C TYR A 116 0.97 -14.87 -4.72
N GLN A 117 1.02 -15.11 -6.02
CA GLN A 117 2.21 -15.43 -6.78
C GLN A 117 2.73 -14.15 -7.44
N ALA A 118 3.96 -13.76 -7.10
CA ALA A 118 4.62 -12.57 -7.60
C ALA A 118 5.60 -12.94 -8.72
N HIS A 119 5.28 -12.51 -9.93
CA HIS A 119 6.08 -12.71 -11.14
C HIS A 119 6.78 -11.40 -11.54
N SER A 120 7.70 -11.48 -12.49
CA SER A 120 8.32 -10.31 -13.12
C SER A 120 8.84 -9.28 -12.11
N ASN A 121 9.71 -9.71 -11.18
CA ASN A 121 10.25 -8.88 -10.12
C ASN A 121 9.19 -8.18 -9.25
N HIS A 122 8.09 -8.87 -8.96
CA HIS A 122 6.99 -8.37 -8.13
C HIS A 122 6.15 -7.27 -8.81
N LEU A 123 6.14 -7.19 -10.14
CA LEU A 123 5.29 -6.22 -10.85
C LEU A 123 3.95 -6.84 -11.27
N LEU A 124 3.89 -8.16 -11.38
CA LEU A 124 2.68 -8.91 -11.75
C LEU A 124 2.32 -9.88 -10.63
N TRP A 125 1.11 -9.75 -10.09
CA TRP A 125 0.63 -10.51 -8.94
C TRP A 125 -0.62 -11.29 -9.29
N LEU A 126 -0.57 -12.61 -9.16
CA LEU A 126 -1.74 -13.48 -9.32
C LEU A 126 -2.26 -13.91 -7.95
N ASN A 127 -3.53 -13.68 -7.66
CA ASN A 127 -4.20 -14.25 -6.49
C ASN A 127 -4.94 -15.52 -6.93
N THR A 128 -4.44 -16.69 -6.52
CA THR A 128 -4.99 -17.98 -6.93
C THR A 128 -6.36 -18.26 -6.31
N HIS A 129 -6.64 -17.73 -5.11
CA HIS A 129 -7.92 -17.91 -4.43
C HIS A 129 -9.04 -17.05 -5.01
N LYS A 130 -8.72 -15.81 -5.41
CA LYS A 130 -9.68 -14.86 -5.97
C LYS A 130 -9.73 -14.90 -7.50
N ASN A 131 -8.87 -15.71 -8.13
CA ASN A 131 -8.66 -15.75 -9.57
C ASN A 131 -8.52 -14.33 -10.15
N SER A 132 -7.61 -13.54 -9.57
CA SER A 132 -7.43 -12.13 -9.93
C SER A 132 -5.98 -11.86 -10.28
N ALA A 133 -5.73 -11.02 -11.28
CA ALA A 133 -4.40 -10.52 -11.59
C ALA A 133 -4.29 -9.03 -11.29
N THR A 134 -3.12 -8.62 -10.82
CA THR A 134 -2.82 -7.21 -10.59
C THR A 134 -1.44 -6.87 -11.17
N LEU A 135 -1.40 -5.87 -12.05
CA LEU A 135 -0.17 -5.29 -12.59
C LEU A 135 0.07 -3.95 -11.91
N ILE A 136 1.28 -3.77 -11.38
CA ILE A 136 1.70 -2.55 -10.68
C ILE A 136 3.09 -2.09 -11.13
N GLY A 137 3.38 -0.80 -10.94
CA GLY A 137 4.73 -0.25 -11.09
C GLY A 137 5.58 -0.40 -9.83
N GLN A 138 6.87 -0.07 -9.92
CA GLN A 138 7.79 -0.12 -8.79
C GLN A 138 7.32 0.74 -7.60
N ASP A 139 6.81 1.95 -7.88
CA ASP A 139 6.36 2.89 -6.84
C ASP A 139 5.11 2.41 -6.07
N ALA A 140 4.39 1.41 -6.61
CA ALA A 140 3.22 0.80 -5.98
C ALA A 140 3.57 -0.34 -5.01
N LEU A 141 4.83 -0.83 -5.02
CA LEU A 141 5.25 -1.92 -4.15
C LEU A 141 5.25 -1.52 -2.68
N HIS A 142 5.79 -0.34 -2.38
CA HIS A 142 5.85 0.18 -1.01
C HIS A 142 4.45 0.34 -0.40
N PRO A 143 3.47 1.03 -1.01
CA PRO A 143 2.10 1.05 -0.50
C PRO A 143 1.33 -0.28 -0.63
N ASN A 144 1.94 -1.34 -1.16
CA ASN A 144 1.36 -2.68 -1.33
C ASN A 144 0.08 -2.70 -2.18
N LEU A 145 0.04 -1.94 -3.28
CA LEU A 145 -1.19 -1.80 -4.09
C LEU A 145 -1.60 -3.08 -4.84
N PHE A 146 -0.77 -4.12 -4.83
CA PHE A 146 -1.16 -5.45 -5.32
C PHE A 146 -2.27 -6.11 -4.48
N VAL A 147 -2.45 -5.66 -3.23
CA VAL A 147 -3.49 -6.17 -2.32
C VAL A 147 -4.81 -5.41 -2.47
N TRP A 148 -4.75 -4.19 -2.99
CA TRP A 148 -5.92 -3.34 -3.22
C TRP A 148 -6.66 -3.78 -4.48
N SER A 149 -7.99 -3.82 -4.40
CA SER A 149 -8.85 -4.09 -5.54
C SER A 149 -9.65 -2.84 -5.91
N ASN A 150 -9.79 -2.61 -7.20
CA ASN A 150 -10.53 -1.47 -7.68
C ASN A 150 -12.01 -1.57 -7.27
N PRO A 151 -12.60 -0.52 -6.65
CA PRO A 151 -13.98 -0.56 -6.17
C PRO A 151 -15.01 -0.78 -7.28
N HIS A 152 -14.66 -0.47 -8.54
CA HIS A 152 -15.53 -0.67 -9.70
C HIS A 152 -15.55 -2.11 -10.24
N ILE A 153 -14.72 -3.01 -9.70
CA ILE A 153 -14.77 -4.45 -10.01
C ILE A 153 -15.60 -5.20 -8.97
N ASN A 154 -15.33 -4.97 -7.70
CA ASN A 154 -15.85 -5.77 -6.58
C ASN A 154 -16.95 -5.08 -5.76
N ASN A 155 -17.35 -3.83 -6.10
CA ASN A 155 -18.34 -3.04 -5.35
C ASN A 155 -18.07 -2.95 -3.84
N ASN A 156 -16.81 -3.11 -3.42
CA ASN A 156 -16.43 -2.98 -2.03
C ASN A 156 -16.20 -1.50 -1.70
N GLN A 157 -17.25 -0.82 -1.27
CA GLN A 157 -17.08 0.44 -0.56
C GLN A 157 -16.60 0.14 0.86
N GLN A 158 -15.41 0.61 1.18
CA GLN A 158 -14.90 0.52 2.54
C GLN A 158 -15.21 1.82 3.29
N SER A 159 -15.95 1.71 4.38
CA SER A 159 -16.20 2.84 5.27
C SER A 159 -14.89 3.34 5.87
N GLU A 160 -14.75 4.66 5.96
CA GLU A 160 -13.61 5.27 6.62
C GLU A 160 -13.67 5.00 8.13
N VAL A 161 -12.54 4.61 8.70
CA VAL A 161 -12.40 4.34 10.13
C VAL A 161 -11.27 5.21 10.65
N THR A 162 -11.52 5.90 11.76
CA THR A 162 -10.49 6.74 12.36
C THR A 162 -9.30 5.90 12.82
N LEU A 163 -8.08 6.37 12.56
CA LEU A 163 -6.86 5.69 13.00
C LEU A 163 -6.86 5.40 14.51
N ASN A 164 -7.46 6.29 15.31
CA ASN A 164 -7.60 6.12 16.78
C ASN A 164 -8.38 4.86 17.18
N THR A 165 -9.22 4.31 16.30
CA THR A 165 -9.91 3.05 16.55
C THR A 165 -8.92 1.87 16.55
N LEU A 166 -7.90 1.91 15.68
CA LEU A 166 -6.91 0.84 15.54
C LEU A 166 -5.68 1.07 16.43
N LEU A 167 -5.25 2.33 16.57
CA LEU A 167 -3.97 2.71 17.17
C LEU A 167 -4.12 3.14 18.64
N LYS A 168 -4.67 2.25 19.47
CA LYS A 168 -4.73 2.46 20.92
C LYS A 168 -3.38 2.05 21.55
N PHE A 169 -2.43 2.99 21.59
CA PHE A 169 -1.10 2.73 22.15
C PHE A 169 -1.18 2.29 23.61
N GLY A 170 -0.39 1.26 23.96
CA GLY A 170 -0.45 0.61 25.27
C GLY A 170 -1.57 -0.42 25.43
N ALA A 171 -2.48 -0.59 24.47
CA ALA A 171 -3.42 -1.73 24.48
C ALA A 171 -2.72 -3.04 24.11
N SER A 172 -3.26 -4.16 24.57
CA SER A 172 -2.70 -5.48 24.27
C SER A 172 -3.04 -5.95 22.86
N ILE A 173 -2.29 -6.93 22.34
CA ILE A 173 -2.63 -7.54 21.05
C ILE A 173 -4.02 -8.19 21.09
N ASP A 174 -4.39 -8.83 22.20
CA ASP A 174 -5.68 -9.50 22.38
C ASP A 174 -6.84 -8.50 22.40
N GLU A 175 -6.63 -7.33 23.02
CA GLU A 175 -7.60 -6.24 23.03
C GLU A 175 -7.86 -5.70 21.62
N LEU A 176 -6.81 -5.55 20.80
CA LEU A 176 -6.92 -4.96 19.46
C LEU A 176 -7.26 -5.96 18.37
N MET A 177 -7.06 -7.26 18.60
CA MET A 177 -7.26 -8.30 17.59
C MET A 177 -8.68 -8.31 16.98
N PRO A 178 -9.78 -8.12 17.74
CA PRO A 178 -11.12 -8.01 17.16
C PRO A 178 -11.25 -6.84 16.17
N ILE A 179 -10.58 -5.71 16.44
CA ILE A 179 -10.58 -4.53 15.59
C ILE A 179 -9.80 -4.81 14.30
N PHE A 180 -8.60 -5.41 14.42
CA PHE A 180 -7.81 -5.84 13.26
C PHE A 180 -8.60 -6.79 12.37
N LYS A 181 -9.20 -7.84 12.94
CA LYS A 181 -9.98 -8.83 12.16
C LYS A 181 -11.18 -8.22 11.43
N LYS A 182 -11.81 -7.19 12.02
CA LYS A 182 -12.97 -6.52 11.43
C LYS A 182 -12.60 -5.61 10.26
N HIS A 183 -11.44 -4.96 10.33
CA HIS A 183 -11.10 -3.86 9.41
C HIS A 183 -9.94 -4.15 8.46
N CYS A 184 -9.20 -5.24 8.68
CA CYS A 184 -8.03 -5.60 7.90
C CYS A 184 -8.27 -6.88 7.12
N GLN A 185 -8.12 -6.81 5.80
CA GLN A 185 -8.15 -7.98 4.95
C GLN A 185 -7.17 -7.84 3.78
N PRO A 186 -6.12 -8.68 3.71
CA PRO A 186 -5.72 -9.71 4.68
C PRO A 186 -5.12 -9.15 5.98
N LEU A 187 -4.98 -10.03 6.97
CA LEU A 187 -4.31 -9.77 8.25
C LEU A 187 -3.21 -10.83 8.45
N VAL A 188 -1.99 -10.38 8.76
CA VAL A 188 -0.86 -11.28 9.07
C VAL A 188 -0.28 -10.91 10.42
N ILE A 189 0.03 -11.92 11.22
CA ILE A 189 0.68 -11.77 12.52
C ILE A 189 1.98 -12.56 12.46
N GLN A 190 3.07 -11.94 12.89
CA GLN A 190 4.38 -12.58 12.89
C GLN A 190 5.17 -12.19 14.14
N ASP A 191 5.91 -13.16 14.68
CA ASP A 191 6.92 -12.90 15.68
C ASP A 191 8.14 -12.26 15.00
N THR A 192 8.72 -11.26 15.64
CA THR A 192 9.87 -10.53 15.12
C THR A 192 10.96 -10.44 16.18
N LYS A 193 12.23 -10.41 15.76
CA LYS A 193 13.32 -10.12 16.70
C LYS A 193 13.10 -8.71 17.28
N PRO A 194 13.24 -8.50 18.60
CA PRO A 194 13.11 -7.18 19.19
C PRO A 194 14.05 -6.17 18.54
N TRP A 195 13.48 -5.09 18.02
CA TRP A 195 14.23 -3.97 17.42
C TRP A 195 13.69 -2.60 17.85
N LEU A 196 12.54 -2.57 18.55
CA LEU A 196 12.00 -1.36 19.15
C LEU A 196 13.02 -0.71 20.09
N LEU A 197 13.01 0.62 20.11
CA LEU A 197 13.90 1.41 20.97
C LEU A 197 13.61 1.20 22.47
N THR A 198 12.40 0.75 22.82
CA THR A 198 12.01 0.35 24.18
C THR A 198 12.65 -0.96 24.64
N LYS A 199 13.33 -1.70 23.74
CA LYS A 199 14.04 -2.96 24.03
C LYS A 199 13.15 -4.00 24.76
N PRO A 200 11.98 -4.37 24.21
CA PRO A 200 11.13 -5.39 24.82
C PRO A 200 11.79 -6.77 24.79
N ASN A 201 11.38 -7.67 25.68
CA ASN A 201 11.81 -9.07 25.67
C ASN A 201 11.23 -9.83 24.47
N ALA A 202 9.99 -9.53 24.10
CA ALA A 202 9.30 -10.12 22.96
C ALA A 202 8.68 -9.06 22.06
N GLN A 203 8.64 -9.32 20.75
CA GLN A 203 8.06 -8.40 19.79
C GLN A 203 7.22 -9.13 18.73
N LYS A 204 6.01 -8.63 18.49
CA LYS A 204 5.12 -9.10 17.42
C LYS A 204 4.80 -7.95 16.47
N GLN A 205 4.60 -8.29 15.20
CA GLN A 205 4.09 -7.36 14.20
C GLN A 205 2.77 -7.88 13.63
N VAL A 206 1.79 -7.00 13.57
CA VAL A 206 0.50 -7.20 12.91
C VAL A 206 0.50 -6.37 11.63
N ASN A 207 0.51 -7.04 10.49
CA ASN A 207 0.35 -6.43 9.18
C ASN A 207 -1.14 -6.44 8.81
N CYS A 208 -1.75 -5.28 8.90
CA CYS A 208 -3.14 -5.02 8.58
C CYS A 208 -3.23 -4.40 7.18
N PHE A 209 -3.80 -5.11 6.21
CA PHE A 209 -3.97 -4.60 4.85
C PHE A 209 -5.38 -4.08 4.61
N ASN A 210 -5.49 -3.19 3.62
CA ASN A 210 -6.73 -2.52 3.24
C ASN A 210 -7.41 -1.81 4.42
N PHE A 211 -6.67 -1.23 5.37
CA PHE A 211 -7.30 -0.38 6.38
C PHE A 211 -7.55 1.01 5.82
N SER A 212 -8.78 1.52 5.87
CA SER A 212 -9.08 2.85 5.32
C SER A 212 -8.43 3.96 6.16
N ALA A 213 -7.44 4.65 5.61
CA ALA A 213 -6.75 5.77 6.25
C ALA A 213 -6.27 6.80 5.21
N PHE A 214 -6.41 8.08 5.54
CA PHE A 214 -6.05 9.20 4.64
C PHE A 214 -6.78 9.10 3.28
N GLY A 215 -8.08 8.76 3.32
CA GLY A 215 -8.92 8.66 2.12
C GLY A 215 -8.63 7.47 1.19
N PHE A 216 -7.78 6.52 1.59
CA PHE A 216 -7.43 5.34 0.77
C PHE A 216 -7.14 4.08 1.64
N PRO A 217 -7.40 2.84 1.17
CA PRO A 217 -7.01 1.63 1.91
C PRO A 217 -5.49 1.43 1.99
N ARG A 218 -4.94 1.21 3.20
CA ARG A 218 -3.51 1.17 3.50
C ARG A 218 -3.07 -0.18 4.06
N LYS A 219 -1.77 -0.44 3.96
CA LYS A 219 -1.08 -1.35 4.87
C LYS A 219 -0.67 -0.58 6.13
N ILE A 220 -1.01 -1.16 7.29
CA ILE A 220 -0.55 -0.72 8.60
C ILE A 220 0.29 -1.83 9.21
N GLU A 221 1.50 -1.50 9.64
CA GLU A 221 2.41 -2.38 10.37
C GLU A 221 2.42 -1.99 11.84
N ALA A 222 1.54 -2.61 12.64
CA ALA A 222 1.43 -2.37 14.07
C ALA A 222 2.40 -3.27 14.84
N VAL A 223 3.27 -2.69 15.66
CA VAL A 223 4.35 -3.39 16.36
C VAL A 223 4.10 -3.37 17.86
N PHE A 224 4.07 -4.56 18.44
CA PHE A 224 3.82 -4.81 19.86
C PHE A 224 5.11 -5.20 20.56
N GLY A 225 5.47 -4.48 21.61
CA GLY A 225 6.58 -4.82 22.51
C GLY A 225 6.04 -5.29 23.85
N ASP A 226 6.47 -6.48 24.31
CA ASP A 226 5.99 -7.11 25.55
C ASP A 226 4.45 -7.09 25.65
N ASN A 227 3.80 -7.49 24.56
CA ASN A 227 2.35 -7.55 24.38
C ASN A 227 1.60 -6.21 24.23
N HIS A 228 2.26 -5.05 24.24
CA HIS A 228 1.60 -3.74 24.15
C HIS A 228 1.89 -3.05 22.82
N LEU A 229 0.90 -2.40 22.22
CA LEU A 229 1.10 -1.62 20.99
C LEU A 229 2.04 -0.44 21.28
N GLU A 230 3.20 -0.43 20.61
CA GLU A 230 4.24 0.59 20.80
C GLU A 230 4.33 1.55 19.62
N LEU A 231 4.26 1.05 18.38
CA LEU A 231 4.25 1.91 17.19
C LEU A 231 3.42 1.30 16.06
N ALA A 232 3.08 2.12 15.07
CA ALA A 232 2.54 1.66 13.80
C ALA A 232 3.10 2.48 12.62
N TRP A 233 3.46 1.79 11.54
CA TRP A 233 3.75 2.41 10.26
C TRP A 233 2.53 2.31 9.35
N ILE A 234 2.05 3.42 8.81
CA ILE A 234 1.01 3.47 7.77
C ILE A 234 1.70 3.78 6.45
N LEU A 235 1.69 2.82 5.52
CA LEU A 235 2.44 2.95 4.27
C LEU A 235 1.67 3.82 3.27
N THR A 236 2.35 4.80 2.68
CA THR A 236 1.79 5.77 1.72
C THR A 236 2.66 5.81 0.46
N ALA A 237 2.34 6.67 -0.49
CA ALA A 237 3.20 6.93 -1.65
C ALA A 237 3.78 8.37 -1.61
N SER A 238 4.90 8.56 -2.30
CA SER A 238 5.55 9.87 -2.39
C SER A 238 4.67 10.90 -3.11
N THR A 239 3.95 10.47 -4.15
CA THR A 239 3.11 11.33 -4.99
C THR A 239 1.95 11.99 -4.22
N GLU A 240 1.46 11.36 -3.16
CA GLU A 240 0.34 11.84 -2.35
C GLU A 240 0.77 12.54 -1.04
N GLN A 241 2.07 12.71 -0.80
CA GLN A 241 2.61 13.21 0.47
C GLN A 241 1.90 14.50 0.93
N THR A 242 1.65 15.44 0.03
CA THR A 242 0.93 16.69 0.32
C THR A 242 -0.48 16.44 0.85
N ARG A 243 -1.23 15.49 0.25
CA ARG A 243 -2.58 15.14 0.71
C ARG A 243 -2.55 14.46 2.07
N VAL A 244 -1.56 13.59 2.31
CA VAL A 244 -1.36 12.96 3.62
C VAL A 244 -1.03 14.01 4.68
N ALA A 245 -0.11 14.94 4.40
CA ALA A 245 0.22 16.05 5.30
C ALA A 245 -1.00 16.93 5.62
N GLN A 246 -1.84 17.22 4.62
CA GLN A 246 -3.08 17.96 4.84
C GLN A 246 -4.06 17.18 5.73
N SER A 247 -4.23 15.87 5.50
CA SER A 247 -5.09 15.02 6.32
C SER A 247 -4.61 14.96 7.77
N LEU A 248 -3.30 14.85 7.98
CA LEU A 248 -2.69 14.92 9.32
C LEU A 248 -2.93 16.28 9.96
N SER A 249 -2.73 17.37 9.22
CA SER A 249 -2.95 18.73 9.73
C SER A 249 -4.40 18.99 10.13
N ASN A 250 -5.35 18.46 9.34
CA ASN A 250 -6.77 18.54 9.63
C ASN A 250 -7.15 17.75 10.89
N THR A 251 -6.45 16.65 11.17
CA THR A 251 -6.77 15.74 12.27
C THR A 251 -6.08 16.13 13.58
N TYR A 252 -4.82 16.54 13.51
CA TYR A 252 -3.93 16.73 14.66
C TYR A 252 -3.43 18.17 14.84
N GLY A 253 -3.89 19.10 14.00
CA GLY A 253 -3.41 20.48 13.97
C GLY A 253 -2.10 20.65 13.21
N LYS A 254 -1.54 21.86 13.21
CA LYS A 254 -0.30 22.18 12.49
C LYS A 254 0.87 21.32 13.00
N ALA A 255 1.80 21.01 12.09
CA ALA A 255 3.04 20.36 12.47
C ALA A 255 3.80 21.23 13.50
N ILE A 256 4.25 20.59 14.58
CA ILE A 256 5.05 21.23 15.63
C ILE A 256 6.55 21.22 15.31
N PHE A 257 6.93 20.43 14.30
CA PHE A 257 8.28 20.33 13.79
C PHE A 257 8.24 19.96 12.31
N GLU A 258 9.15 20.51 11.52
CA GLU A 258 9.37 20.12 10.14
C GLU A 258 10.85 20.24 9.75
N ASN A 259 11.36 19.23 9.05
CA ASN A 259 12.64 19.30 8.33
C ASN A 259 12.52 18.58 6.98
N ALA A 260 13.62 18.34 6.27
CA ALA A 260 13.58 17.67 4.96
C ALA A 260 13.01 16.24 4.98
N GLN A 261 13.09 15.52 6.11
CA GLN A 261 12.71 14.11 6.24
C GLN A 261 11.43 13.89 7.03
N TRP A 262 11.07 14.80 7.93
CA TRP A 262 10.03 14.58 8.92
C TRP A 262 9.15 15.81 9.09
N GLN A 263 7.87 15.57 9.35
CA GLN A 263 6.99 16.49 10.05
C GLN A 263 6.46 15.78 11.29
N ALA A 264 6.41 16.45 12.44
CA ALA A 264 5.83 15.89 13.67
C ALA A 264 4.54 16.63 14.03
N TYR A 265 3.57 15.90 14.56
CA TYR A 265 2.25 16.35 14.96
C TYR A 265 1.92 15.82 16.35
N GLN A 266 0.85 16.33 16.97
CA GLN A 266 0.30 15.78 18.22
C GLN A 266 1.37 15.54 19.30
N ASN A 267 2.14 16.57 19.66
CA ASN A 267 3.22 16.48 20.66
C ASN A 267 4.28 15.38 20.39
N GLY A 268 4.45 14.97 19.13
CA GLY A 268 5.39 13.91 18.74
C GLY A 268 4.82 12.50 18.77
N GLU A 269 3.50 12.33 18.82
CA GLU A 269 2.87 11.01 18.73
C GLU A 269 2.72 10.56 17.27
N ILE A 270 2.67 11.51 16.33
CA ILE A 270 2.46 11.24 14.90
C ILE A 270 3.53 11.94 14.08
N TYR A 271 4.11 11.25 13.10
CA TYR A 271 5.11 11.79 12.20
C TYR A 271 4.79 11.44 10.75
N LEU A 272 4.90 12.41 9.83
CA LEU A 272 5.01 12.14 8.40
C LEU A 272 6.48 11.97 8.04
N ARG A 273 6.83 10.84 7.45
CA ARG A 273 8.16 10.56 6.91
C ARG A 273 8.18 10.84 5.40
N LYS A 274 9.11 11.69 4.95
CA LYS A 274 9.20 12.19 3.57
C LYS A 274 10.23 11.45 2.71
N ASP A 275 11.31 10.92 3.31
CA ASP A 275 12.34 10.14 2.60
C ASP A 275 11.88 8.71 2.26
N LYS A 276 11.01 8.15 3.10
CA LYS A 276 10.23 6.93 2.81
C LYS A 276 8.77 7.25 3.11
N PRO A 277 7.88 7.23 2.11
CA PRO A 277 6.54 7.77 2.26
C PRO A 277 5.70 6.91 3.19
N GLU A 278 5.68 7.29 4.46
CA GLU A 278 5.03 6.57 5.56
C GLU A 278 4.56 7.57 6.61
N VAL A 279 3.50 7.23 7.34
CA VAL A 279 3.17 7.88 8.61
C VAL A 279 3.59 6.96 9.74
N LEU A 280 4.34 7.50 10.69
CA LEU A 280 4.71 6.83 11.93
C LEU A 280 3.81 7.32 13.06
N ALA A 281 3.13 6.41 13.73
CA ALA A 281 2.43 6.70 14.98
C ALA A 281 3.10 5.93 16.12
N VAL A 282 3.32 6.57 17.27
CA VAL A 282 4.08 5.98 18.39
C VAL A 282 3.41 6.18 19.74
N SER A 283 3.70 5.29 20.66
CA SER A 283 3.40 5.44 22.08
C SER A 283 4.18 6.61 22.68
N LYS A 284 3.64 7.20 23.75
CA LYS A 284 4.32 8.27 24.50
C LYS A 284 5.73 7.89 24.98
N ARG A 285 5.96 6.61 25.26
CA ARG A 285 7.26 6.08 25.70
C ARG A 285 8.33 6.18 24.63
N LEU A 286 7.95 6.08 23.35
CA LEU A 286 8.88 6.14 22.23
C LEU A 286 9.24 7.56 21.81
N ILE A 287 8.44 8.57 22.16
CA ILE A 287 8.68 9.97 21.76
C ILE A 287 10.12 10.44 22.06
N PRO A 288 10.65 10.38 23.30
CA PRO A 288 12.01 10.83 23.57
C PRO A 288 13.07 10.05 22.77
N LEU A 289 12.85 8.75 22.55
CA LEU A 289 13.77 7.86 21.84
C LEU A 289 13.78 8.15 20.33
N ILE A 290 12.63 8.48 19.76
CA ILE A 290 12.48 8.90 18.36
C ILE A 290 13.13 10.27 18.15
N LYS A 291 12.91 11.21 19.07
CA LYS A 291 13.56 12.54 19.04
C LYS A 291 15.07 12.43 19.03
N GLU A 292 15.64 11.61 19.92
CA GLU A 292 17.09 11.36 19.97
C GLU A 292 17.59 10.70 18.68
N LYS A 293 16.95 9.60 18.25
CA LYS A 293 17.39 8.81 17.09
C LYS A 293 17.42 9.61 15.79
N TYR A 294 16.44 10.49 15.58
CA TYR A 294 16.28 11.24 14.34
C TYR A 294 16.60 12.72 14.47
N ALA A 295 17.20 13.14 15.60
CA ALA A 295 17.56 14.53 15.88
C ALA A 295 16.36 15.50 15.70
N ILE A 296 15.19 15.12 16.20
CA ILE A 296 13.96 15.93 16.14
C ILE A 296 13.82 16.75 17.44
N THR A 297 13.65 18.07 17.31
CA THR A 297 13.57 19.00 18.46
C THR A 297 12.33 19.90 18.36
N PHE A 298 11.52 19.86 19.40
CA PHE A 298 10.33 20.69 19.68
C PHE A 298 10.01 20.60 21.17
#